data_AF-A0A8J7HHE3-F1
#
_entry.id   AF-A0A8J7HHE3-F1
#
_cell.length_a   1.000
_cell.length_b   1.000
_cell.length_c   1.000
_cell.angle_alpha   90.00
_cell.angle_beta   90.00
_cell.angle_gamma   90.00
#
_symmetry.space_group_name_H-M   'P 1'
#
loop_
_entity.id
_entity.type
_entity.pdbx_description
1 polymer ?
#
loop_
_entity_poly.entity_id
_entity_poly.type
_entity_poly.pdbx_seq_one_letter_code
_entity_poly.pdbx_strand_id
1 'polypeptide(L)'
;MLQDTQTIRYYQKITDAFARLWSSGYRMDDMRMYLDGYLAALRQSNAIEPFLIHRLEEEASRYLYDESNFLMTQTEAQPDYY
;
A
#
# COMPACT_ATOMS: atom_id res chain seq x y z
N MET A 1 14.06 -0.81 7.69
CA MET A 1 13.15 -1.95 7.90
C MET A 1 12.03 -1.50 8.82
N LEU A 2 10.77 -1.78 8.47
CA LEU A 2 9.64 -1.59 9.39
C LEU A 2 9.84 -2.53 10.59
N GLN A 3 10.12 -1.99 11.77
CA GLN A 3 10.37 -2.80 12.98
C GLN A 3 9.11 -2.99 13.82
N ASP A 4 8.08 -2.18 13.59
CA ASP A 4 6.83 -2.24 14.36
C ASP A 4 5.79 -3.12 13.67
N THR A 5 5.21 -4.07 14.44
CA THR A 5 4.23 -5.03 13.93
C THR A 5 2.95 -4.36 13.45
N GLN A 6 2.55 -3.23 14.06
CA GLN A 6 1.38 -2.49 13.61
C GLN A 6 1.65 -1.82 12.26
N THR A 7 2.79 -1.15 12.13
CA THR A 7 3.18 -0.46 10.88
C THR A 7 3.27 -1.45 9.70
N ILE A 8 3.74 -2.68 9.94
CA ILE A 8 3.73 -3.75 8.93
C ILE A 8 2.30 -4.11 8.52
N ARG A 9 1.37 -4.28 9.48
CA ARG A 9 -0.04 -4.59 9.17
C ARG A 9 -0.72 -3.47 8.39
N TYR A 10 -0.46 -2.21 8.75
CA TYR A 10 -0.99 -1.06 8.03
C TYR A 10 -0.44 -0.98 6.62
N TYR A 11 0.87 -1.19 6.44
CA TYR A 11 1.50 -1.26 5.13
C TYR A 11 0.87 -2.37 4.26
N GLN A 12 0.72 -3.59 4.79
CA GLN A 12 0.08 -4.70 4.08
C GLN A 12 -1.37 -4.39 3.67
N LYS A 13 -2.15 -3.72 4.53
CA LYS A 13 -3.52 -3.30 4.20
C LYS A 13 -3.56 -2.29 3.05
N ILE A 14 -2.62 -1.34 3.03
CA ILE A 14 -2.53 -0.35 1.95
C ILE A 14 -2.15 -1.02 0.63
N THR A 15 -1.14 -1.89 0.63
CA THR A 15 -0.71 -2.58 -0.59
C THR A 15 -1.79 -3.51 -1.14
N ASP A 16 -2.54 -4.22 -0.28
CA ASP A 16 -3.69 -5.04 -0.71
C ASP A 16 -4.79 -4.17 -1.34
N ALA A 17 -5.10 -3.02 -0.74
CA ALA A 17 -6.06 -2.08 -1.29
C ALA A 17 -5.60 -1.52 -2.65
N PHE A 18 -4.33 -1.17 -2.80
CA PHE A 18 -3.77 -0.72 -4.07
C PHE A 18 -3.84 -1.79 -5.15
N ALA A 19 -3.50 -3.04 -4.84
CA ALA A 19 -3.61 -4.15 -5.80
C ALA A 19 -5.06 -4.34 -6.28
N ARG A 20 -6.05 -4.23 -5.37
CA ARG A 20 -7.47 -4.28 -5.74
C ARG A 20 -7.89 -3.09 -6.62
N LEU A 21 -7.48 -1.88 -6.25
CA LEU A 21 -7.76 -0.67 -7.02
C LEU A 21 -7.12 -0.75 -8.41
N TRP A 22 -5.89 -1.27 -8.50
CA TRP A 22 -5.18 -1.46 -9.76
C TRP A 22 -5.88 -2.48 -10.65
N SER A 23 -6.24 -3.65 -10.09
CA SER A 23 -7.00 -4.67 -10.80
C SER A 23 -8.37 -4.18 -11.27
N SER A 24 -8.99 -3.25 -10.53
CA SER A 24 -10.25 -2.63 -10.90
C SER A 24 -10.08 -1.49 -11.93
N GLY A 25 -8.86 -1.15 -12.34
CA GLY A 25 -8.57 -0.14 -13.36
C GLY A 25 -8.55 1.32 -12.85
N TYR A 26 -8.43 1.52 -11.54
CA TYR A 26 -8.26 2.87 -10.97
C TYR A 26 -6.91 3.48 -11.38
N ARG A 27 -6.85 4.81 -11.45
CA ARG A 27 -5.61 5.51 -11.79
C ARG A 27 -4.74 5.70 -10.56
N MET A 28 -3.46 5.95 -10.82
CA MET A 28 -2.47 6.31 -9.80
C MET A 28 -2.91 7.51 -8.94
N ASP A 29 -3.66 8.44 -9.53
CA ASP A 29 -4.19 9.62 -8.83
C ASP A 29 -5.24 9.23 -7.76
N ASP A 30 -6.15 8.31 -8.10
CA ASP A 30 -7.15 7.78 -7.15
C ASP A 30 -6.48 7.02 -5.98
N MET A 31 -5.44 6.25 -6.29
CA MET A 31 -4.69 5.53 -5.26
C MET A 31 -3.92 6.47 -4.33
N ARG A 32 -3.38 7.58 -4.86
CA ARG A 32 -2.80 8.65 -4.04
C ARG A 32 -3.84 9.28 -3.13
N MET A 33 -5.02 9.59 -3.65
CA MET A 33 -6.10 10.17 -2.86
C MET A 33 -6.53 9.22 -1.73
N TYR A 34 -6.60 7.92 -2.01
CA TYR A 34 -6.85 6.90 -1.00
C TYR A 34 -5.75 6.86 0.08
N LEU A 35 -4.47 6.92 -0.33
CA LEU A 35 -3.33 6.92 0.59
C LEU A 35 -3.38 8.14 1.54
N ASP A 36 -3.57 9.33 0.99
CA ASP A 36 -3.63 10.57 1.75
C ASP A 36 -4.76 10.53 2.79
N GLY A 37 -5.96 10.11 2.39
CA GLY A 37 -7.09 9.93 3.31
C GLY A 37 -6.81 8.89 4.40
N TYR A 38 -6.12 7.80 4.07
CA TYR A 38 -5.74 6.76 5.03
C TYR A 38 -4.72 7.27 6.05
N LEU A 39 -3.70 8.00 5.60
CA LEU A 39 -2.68 8.60 6.46
C LEU A 39 -3.28 9.68 7.36
N ALA A 40 -4.19 10.52 6.84
CA ALA A 40 -4.92 11.51 7.62
C ALA A 40 -5.74 10.84 8.74
N ALA A 41 -6.45 9.75 8.44
CA ALA A 41 -7.22 9.00 9.43
C ALA A 41 -6.32 8.34 10.50
N LEU A 42 -5.17 7.78 10.10
CA LEU A 42 -4.18 7.22 11.01
C LEU A 42 -3.61 8.28 11.96
N ARG A 43 -3.26 9.46 11.41
CA ARG A 43 -2.73 10.59 12.16
C ARG A 43 -3.77 11.14 13.14
N GLN A 44 -5.03 11.22 12.72
CA GLN A 44 -6.12 11.68 13.58
C GLN A 44 -6.52 10.68 14.66
N SER A 45 -6.41 9.38 14.39
CA SER A 45 -6.63 8.34 15.41
C SER A 45 -5.52 8.28 16.46
N ASN A 46 -4.40 8.99 16.25
CA ASN A 46 -3.20 8.95 17.10
C ASN A 46 -2.73 7.52 17.38
N ALA A 47 -3.02 6.61 16.44
CA ALA A 47 -2.81 5.18 16.59
C ALA A 47 -1.32 4.79 16.44
N ILE A 48 -0.54 5.67 15.83
CA ILE A 48 0.86 5.45 15.46
C ILE A 48 1.63 6.77 15.60
N GLU A 49 2.91 6.69 15.98
CA GLU A 49 3.80 7.84 16.00
C GLU A 49 3.97 8.51 14.62
N PRO A 50 4.10 9.84 14.56
CA PRO A 50 4.24 10.58 13.31
C PRO A 50 5.45 10.13 12.48
N PHE A 51 6.53 9.70 13.13
CA PHE A 51 7.71 9.14 12.45
C PHE A 51 7.37 7.88 11.64
N LEU A 52 6.57 6.97 12.22
CA LEU A 52 6.14 5.75 11.55
C LEU A 52 5.15 6.03 10.42
N ILE A 53 4.29 7.05 10.56
CA ILE A 53 3.39 7.50 9.49
C ILE A 53 4.19 8.00 8.29
N HIS A 54 5.21 8.85 8.50
CA HIS A 54 6.10 9.29 7.43
C HIS A 54 6.82 8.13 6.76
N ARG A 55 7.34 7.19 7.56
CA ARG A 55 8.02 5.99 7.03
C ARG A 55 7.08 5.11 6.21
N LEU A 56 5.80 5.06 6.57
CA LEU A 56 4.77 4.30 5.85
C LEU A 56 4.38 5.01 4.55
N GLU A 57 4.22 6.34 4.58
CA GLU A 57 3.98 7.17 3.40
C GLU A 57 5.09 7.00 2.35
N GLU A 58 6.36 7.04 2.76
CA GLU A 58 7.50 6.89 1.84
C GLU A 58 7.49 5.52 1.16
N GLU A 59 7.30 4.44 1.93
CA GLU A 59 7.27 3.07 1.39
C GLU A 59 6.04 2.84 0.52
N ALA A 60 4.87 3.33 0.91
CA ALA A 60 3.63 3.23 0.14
C ALA A 60 3.72 4.04 -1.16
N SER A 61 4.29 5.25 -1.11
CA SER A 61 4.55 6.08 -2.29
C SER A 61 5.50 5.36 -3.24
N ARG A 62 6.59 4.79 -2.70
CA ARG A 62 7.55 4.02 -3.50
C ARG A 62 6.92 2.81 -4.17
N TYR A 63 6.08 2.06 -3.45
CA TYR A 63 5.31 0.94 -4.01
C TYR A 63 4.35 1.42 -5.10
N LEU A 64 3.68 2.56 -4.90
CA LEU A 64 2.79 3.14 -5.88
C LEU A 64 3.52 3.51 -7.17
N TYR A 65 4.66 4.20 -7.06
CA TYR A 65 5.46 4.61 -8.22
C TYR A 65 6.10 3.45 -8.98
N ASP A 66 6.26 2.29 -8.32
CA ASP A 66 6.84 1.10 -8.94
C ASP A 66 5.73 0.27 -9.61
N GLU A 67 5.38 0.64 -10.84
CA GLU A 67 4.38 -0.06 -11.66
C GLU A 67 4.68 -1.55 -11.87
N SER A 68 5.95 -1.96 -11.74
CA SER A 68 6.39 -3.35 -11.82
C SER A 68 5.82 -4.22 -10.70
N ASN A 69 5.60 -3.66 -9.50
CA ASN A 69 4.94 -4.37 -8.40
C ASN A 69 3.52 -4.83 -8.78
N PHE A 70 2.81 -4.04 -9.58
CA PHE A 70 1.45 -4.32 -10.02
C PHE A 70 1.40 -5.24 -11.26
N LEU A 71 2.41 -5.15 -12.12
CA LEU A 71 2.58 -6.04 -13.28
C LEU A 71 2.95 -7.48 -12.85
N MET A 72 3.79 -7.62 -11.81
CA MET A 72 4.15 -8.94 -11.27
C MET A 72 2.97 -9.66 -10.61
N THR A 73 2.01 -8.93 -10.01
CA THR A 73 0.82 -9.55 -9.40
C THR A 73 -0.05 -10.30 -10.43
N GLN A 74 0.03 -9.92 -11.72
CA GLN A 74 -0.66 -10.65 -12.80
C GLN A 74 0.13 -11.86 -13.32
N THR A 75 1.43 -11.96 -13.05
CA THR A 75 2.31 -12.99 -13.64
C THR A 75 2.42 -14.26 -12.79
N GLU A 76 2.05 -14.24 -11.51
CA GLU A 76 2.04 -15.44 -10.64
C GLU A 76 0.62 -15.98 -10.35
N ALA A 77 -0.26 -15.98 -11.34
CA ALA A 77 -1.25 -17.05 -11.41
C ALA A 77 -0.45 -18.34 -11.70
N GLN A 78 0.06 -18.97 -10.64
CA GLN A 78 0.69 -20.29 -10.69
C GLN A 78 -0.18 -21.19 -11.57
N PRO A 79 0.28 -21.62 -12.77
CA PRO A 79 -0.41 -22.67 -13.46
C PRO A 79 -0.31 -23.89 -12.54
N ASP A 80 -1.48 -24.33 -12.07
CA ASP A 80 -1.68 -25.58 -11.36
C ASP A 80 -1.00 -26.67 -12.20
N TYR A 81 0.20 -27.10 -11.77
CA TYR A 81 0.96 -28.14 -12.44
C TYR A 81 0.28 -29.47 -12.10
N TYR A 82 -0.55 -29.94 -13.03
CA TYR A 82 -1.17 -31.26 -13.04
C TYR A 82 -0.22 -32.33 -13.60
#